data_AF-A0A386JC00-F1
#
_entry.id   AF-A0A386JC00-F1
#
_cell.length_a   1.000
_cell.length_b   1.000
_cell.length_c   1.000
_cell.angle_alpha   90.00
_cell.angle_beta   90.00
_cell.angle_gamma   90.00
#
_symmetry.space_group_name_H-M   'P 1'
#
loop_
_entity.id
_entity.type
_entity.pdbx_description
1 polymer ?
#
loop_
_entity_poly.entity_id
_entity_poly.type
_entity_poly.pdbx_seq_one_letter_code
_entity_poly.pdbx_strand_id
1 'polypeptide(L)'
;MGDITIKERDLECLKLLNEYGSVKRKYLHKFYELKDPKNKYSNQYKYARINRLKEEQYIEENNKMFTLGNEGRIYLKLLGEKIHYKNYLRMEKRRFLAEIHELLYSFKNFKKRLGRSQIQNGKYIKDGTEFIKLFYGKVIGNNDKEYFVYKIKRNSNNFYIKKVINEINDLMIENVIIFFENEDNLRYYKSIDIQKKFIKKEILMSLKEDSFKVLNLISDDMLNNENIFDLLKSNINIKFINNYLYINNIITFNFLENDFVKEELVNYFIQEQTIDSCYILCFEHQRDKVKNEFKNAKIVSLDINSIYK
;
A
#
# COMPACT_ATOMS: atom_id res chain seq x y z
N MET A 1 -30.26 -27.83 -18.60
CA MET A 1 -29.48 -26.61 -18.34
C MET A 1 -28.04 -26.92 -18.70
N GLY A 2 -27.43 -26.17 -19.60
CA GLY A 2 -26.07 -26.46 -20.07
C GLY A 2 -25.03 -25.90 -19.11
N ASP A 3 -24.07 -26.74 -18.72
CA ASP A 3 -22.96 -26.38 -17.84
C ASP A 3 -22.32 -25.05 -18.24
N ILE A 4 -22.02 -24.20 -17.26
CA ILE A 4 -21.27 -22.98 -17.49
C ILE A 4 -19.83 -23.33 -17.94
N THR A 5 -19.47 -22.94 -19.16
CA THR A 5 -18.05 -22.97 -19.56
C THR A 5 -17.30 -21.88 -18.79
N ILE A 6 -16.33 -22.26 -17.97
CA ILE A 6 -15.45 -21.34 -17.25
C ILE A 6 -14.45 -20.73 -18.23
N LYS A 7 -14.40 -19.40 -18.32
CA LYS A 7 -13.45 -18.67 -19.15
C LYS A 7 -12.22 -18.31 -18.31
N GLU A 8 -11.14 -17.93 -18.99
CA GLU A 8 -9.88 -17.48 -18.34
C GLU A 8 -10.11 -16.40 -17.29
N ARG A 9 -10.91 -15.37 -17.61
CA ARG A 9 -11.25 -14.31 -16.65
C ARG A 9 -12.00 -14.83 -15.43
N ASP A 10 -12.87 -15.82 -15.58
CA ASP A 10 -13.57 -16.39 -14.42
C ASP A 10 -12.58 -17.17 -13.56
N LEU A 11 -11.65 -17.93 -14.17
CA LEU A 11 -10.57 -18.59 -13.44
C LEU A 11 -9.72 -17.59 -12.65
N GLU A 12 -9.31 -16.47 -13.26
CA GLU A 12 -8.58 -15.41 -12.54
C GLU A 12 -9.40 -14.82 -11.39
N CYS A 13 -10.71 -14.64 -11.58
CA CYS A 13 -11.62 -14.20 -10.52
C CYS A 13 -11.69 -15.23 -9.37
N LEU A 14 -11.78 -16.53 -9.69
CA LEU A 14 -11.77 -17.59 -8.68
C LEU A 14 -10.43 -17.62 -7.94
N LYS A 15 -9.30 -17.46 -8.64
CA LYS A 15 -7.97 -17.34 -8.04
C LYS A 15 -7.87 -16.13 -7.13
N LEU A 16 -8.41 -14.97 -7.53
CA LEU A 16 -8.47 -13.76 -6.69
C LEU A 16 -9.29 -14.00 -5.41
N LEU A 17 -10.46 -14.63 -5.53
CA LEU A 17 -11.30 -14.96 -4.38
C LEU A 17 -10.66 -16.02 -3.48
N ASN A 18 -9.95 -16.99 -4.04
CA ASN A 18 -9.15 -17.95 -3.28
C ASN A 18 -7.92 -17.27 -2.65
N GLU A 19 -7.39 -16.23 -3.28
CA GLU A 19 -6.22 -15.51 -2.80
C GLU A 19 -6.58 -14.64 -1.60
N TYR A 20 -7.59 -13.78 -1.73
CA TYR A 20 -7.96 -12.82 -0.69
C TYR A 20 -9.04 -13.32 0.26
N GLY A 21 -9.75 -14.39 -0.09
CA GLY A 21 -10.82 -14.99 0.69
C GLY A 21 -12.15 -14.22 0.63
N SER A 22 -12.11 -12.89 0.58
CA SER A 22 -13.28 -12.02 0.47
C SER A 22 -12.93 -10.73 -0.28
N VAL A 23 -13.78 -10.30 -1.20
CA VAL A 23 -13.57 -9.10 -2.03
C VAL A 23 -14.85 -8.25 -2.07
N LYS A 24 -14.75 -6.93 -1.89
CA LYS A 24 -15.96 -6.05 -1.96
C LYS A 24 -16.54 -6.06 -3.38
N ARG A 25 -17.88 -6.00 -3.49
CA ARG A 25 -18.64 -5.97 -4.74
C ARG A 25 -18.04 -5.01 -5.76
N LYS A 26 -17.72 -3.77 -5.35
CA LYS A 26 -17.16 -2.76 -6.26
C LYS A 26 -15.86 -3.22 -6.97
N TYR A 27 -15.01 -4.02 -6.33
CA TYR A 27 -13.75 -4.48 -6.93
C TYR A 27 -13.96 -5.68 -7.84
N LEU A 28 -14.81 -6.63 -7.45
CA LEU A 28 -15.16 -7.75 -8.33
C LEU A 28 -15.86 -7.25 -9.61
N HIS A 29 -16.70 -6.22 -9.48
CA HIS A 29 -17.36 -5.60 -10.63
C HIS A 29 -16.37 -4.91 -11.57
N LYS A 30 -15.35 -4.22 -11.04
CA LYS A 30 -14.26 -3.64 -11.85
C LYS A 30 -13.47 -4.71 -12.60
N PHE A 31 -13.31 -5.89 -11.99
CA PHE A 31 -12.60 -7.02 -12.61
C PHE A 31 -13.25 -7.49 -13.93
N TYR A 32 -14.59 -7.42 -14.02
CA TYR A 32 -15.34 -7.79 -15.22
C TYR A 32 -15.68 -6.62 -16.14
N GLU A 33 -15.26 -5.40 -15.80
CA GLU A 33 -15.49 -4.22 -16.62
C GLU A 33 -14.75 -4.35 -17.96
N LEU A 34 -15.46 -4.16 -19.07
CA LEU A 34 -14.84 -4.13 -20.40
C LEU A 34 -14.13 -2.78 -20.62
N LYS A 35 -13.18 -2.74 -21.57
CA LYS A 35 -12.37 -1.55 -21.88
C LYS A 35 -13.18 -0.28 -22.14
N ASP A 36 -14.45 -0.40 -22.56
CA ASP A 36 -15.40 0.71 -22.64
C ASP A 36 -16.46 0.62 -21.52
N PRO A 37 -16.28 1.38 -20.42
CA PRO A 37 -17.21 1.39 -19.29
C PRO A 37 -18.51 2.16 -19.57
N LYS A 38 -18.59 2.98 -20.63
CA LYS A 38 -19.79 3.74 -20.99
C LYS A 38 -20.79 2.92 -21.82
N ASN A 39 -20.37 1.76 -22.32
CA ASN A 39 -21.22 0.89 -23.11
C ASN A 39 -22.26 0.17 -22.21
N LYS A 40 -23.56 0.39 -22.46
CA LYS A 40 -24.68 -0.26 -21.74
C LYS A 40 -24.58 -1.80 -21.78
N TYR A 41 -24.07 -2.36 -22.87
CA TYR A 41 -23.83 -3.80 -23.03
C TYR A 41 -22.73 -4.34 -22.11
N SER A 42 -21.72 -3.52 -21.77
CA SER A 42 -20.64 -3.88 -20.84
C SER A 42 -21.17 -4.10 -19.41
N ASN A 43 -22.04 -3.21 -18.94
CA ASN A 43 -22.68 -3.38 -17.64
C ASN A 43 -23.58 -4.62 -17.61
N GLN A 44 -24.44 -4.81 -18.61
CA GLN A 44 -25.32 -5.99 -18.69
C GLN A 44 -24.51 -7.29 -18.69
N TYR A 45 -23.43 -7.37 -19.48
CA TYR A 45 -22.54 -8.52 -19.52
C TYR A 45 -21.93 -8.84 -18.15
N LYS A 46 -21.37 -7.84 -17.47
CA LYS A 46 -20.77 -7.99 -16.13
C LYS A 46 -21.76 -8.57 -15.12
N TYR A 47 -22.96 -7.98 -15.01
CA TYR A 47 -23.96 -8.45 -14.06
C TYR A 47 -24.47 -9.86 -14.42
N ALA A 48 -24.72 -10.13 -15.71
CA ALA A 48 -25.14 -11.45 -16.17
C ALA A 48 -24.09 -12.52 -15.86
N ARG A 49 -22.80 -12.24 -16.09
CA ARG A 49 -21.73 -13.21 -15.83
C ARG A 49 -21.57 -13.49 -14.33
N ILE A 50 -21.57 -12.45 -13.50
CA ILE A 50 -21.49 -12.58 -12.04
C ILE A 50 -22.71 -13.35 -11.50
N ASN A 51 -23.92 -13.04 -11.98
CA ASN A 51 -25.13 -13.76 -11.55
C ASN A 51 -25.08 -15.24 -11.93
N ARG A 52 -24.62 -15.56 -13.15
CA ARG A 52 -24.47 -16.96 -13.56
C ARG A 52 -23.45 -17.72 -12.69
N LEU A 53 -22.30 -17.10 -12.37
CA LEU A 53 -21.33 -17.70 -11.44
C LEU A 53 -21.90 -17.92 -10.04
N LYS A 54 -22.86 -17.08 -9.59
CA LYS A 54 -23.56 -17.27 -8.31
C LYS A 54 -24.59 -18.40 -8.37
N GLU A 55 -25.40 -18.44 -9.42
CA GLU A 55 -26.41 -19.48 -9.65
C GLU A 55 -25.78 -20.87 -9.67
N GLU A 56 -24.63 -20.98 -10.35
CA GLU A 56 -23.83 -22.19 -10.47
C GLU A 56 -22.88 -22.41 -9.27
N GLN A 57 -23.02 -21.64 -8.19
CA GLN A 57 -22.28 -21.78 -6.92
C GLN A 57 -20.74 -21.71 -7.03
N TYR A 58 -20.21 -21.09 -8.08
CA TYR A 58 -18.77 -20.81 -8.22
C TYR A 58 -18.32 -19.69 -7.27
N ILE A 59 -19.20 -18.71 -7.05
CA ILE A 59 -18.98 -17.60 -6.13
C ILE A 59 -20.22 -17.40 -5.25
N GLU A 60 -20.00 -16.86 -4.05
CA GLU A 60 -21.07 -16.50 -3.12
C GLU A 60 -21.03 -15.00 -2.86
N GLU A 61 -22.20 -14.40 -2.65
CA GLU A 61 -22.30 -12.99 -2.28
C GLU A 61 -23.02 -12.81 -0.95
N ASN A 62 -22.41 -12.10 -0.01
CA ASN A 62 -23.02 -11.74 1.26
C ASN A 62 -22.57 -10.32 1.67
N ASN A 63 -23.52 -9.46 2.06
CA ASN A 63 -23.25 -8.10 2.53
C ASN A 63 -22.36 -7.28 1.58
N LYS A 64 -22.65 -7.34 0.27
CA LYS A 64 -21.88 -6.67 -0.79
C LYS A 64 -20.41 -7.11 -0.86
N MET A 65 -20.10 -8.33 -0.43
CA MET A 65 -18.79 -8.96 -0.56
C MET A 65 -18.94 -10.33 -1.23
N PHE A 66 -17.96 -10.67 -2.05
CA PHE A 66 -17.88 -11.95 -2.74
C PHE A 66 -16.86 -12.86 -2.08
N THR A 67 -17.18 -14.13 -2.00
CA THR A 67 -16.29 -15.21 -1.54
C THR A 67 -16.33 -16.36 -2.54
N LEU A 68 -15.35 -17.26 -2.49
CA LEU A 68 -15.35 -18.46 -3.31
C LEU A 68 -16.50 -19.39 -2.87
N GLY A 69 -17.29 -19.88 -3.83
CA GLY A 69 -18.37 -20.84 -3.60
C GLY A 69 -17.88 -22.29 -3.58
N ASN A 70 -18.80 -23.24 -3.41
CA ASN A 70 -18.46 -24.67 -3.34
C ASN A 70 -17.92 -25.20 -4.67
N GLU A 71 -18.62 -24.94 -5.78
CA GLU A 71 -18.19 -25.38 -7.11
C GLU A 71 -16.88 -24.71 -7.54
N GLY A 72 -16.70 -23.43 -7.17
CA GLY A 72 -15.46 -22.71 -7.43
C GLY A 72 -14.25 -23.34 -6.73
N ARG A 73 -14.44 -23.89 -5.52
CA ARG A 73 -13.39 -24.64 -4.81
C ARG A 73 -13.11 -25.98 -5.46
N ILE A 74 -14.14 -26.72 -5.84
CA ILE A 74 -13.98 -28.02 -6.52
C ILE A 74 -13.20 -27.80 -7.82
N TYR A 75 -13.61 -26.81 -8.61
CA TYR A 75 -12.96 -26.44 -9.85
C TYR A 75 -11.49 -26.08 -9.66
N LEU A 76 -11.15 -25.20 -8.71
CA LEU A 76 -9.75 -24.86 -8.43
C LEU A 76 -8.92 -26.06 -7.95
N LYS A 77 -9.50 -26.95 -7.12
CA LYS A 77 -8.82 -28.19 -6.69
C LYS A 77 -8.52 -29.11 -7.87
N LEU A 78 -9.45 -29.26 -8.81
CA LEU A 78 -9.27 -30.05 -10.02
C LEU A 78 -8.12 -29.51 -10.90
N LEU A 79 -7.87 -28.20 -10.85
CA LEU A 79 -6.73 -27.55 -11.50
C LEU A 79 -5.42 -27.62 -10.69
N GLY A 80 -5.40 -28.30 -9.55
CA GLY A 80 -4.24 -28.43 -8.68
C GLY A 80 -3.97 -27.22 -7.78
N GLU A 81 -4.89 -26.25 -7.69
CA GLU A 81 -4.74 -25.06 -6.86
C GLU A 81 -5.01 -25.38 -5.38
N LYS A 82 -4.16 -24.86 -4.49
CA LYS A 82 -4.36 -24.97 -3.04
C LYS A 82 -5.48 -24.02 -2.61
N ILE A 83 -6.50 -24.56 -1.92
CA ILE A 83 -7.59 -23.74 -1.35
C ILE A 83 -7.15 -23.12 -0.04
N HIS A 84 -7.17 -21.79 0.06
CA HIS A 84 -6.70 -21.07 1.25
C HIS A 84 -7.79 -20.83 2.30
N TYR A 85 -9.07 -20.80 1.91
CA TYR A 85 -10.17 -20.44 2.82
C TYR A 85 -11.29 -21.48 2.84
N LYS A 86 -11.75 -21.83 4.04
CA LYS A 86 -12.87 -22.77 4.28
C LYS A 86 -14.24 -22.13 4.01
N ASN A 87 -15.26 -22.98 3.84
CA ASN A 87 -16.64 -22.62 3.44
C ASN A 87 -17.31 -21.56 4.33
N TYR A 88 -16.96 -21.49 5.62
CA TYR A 88 -17.63 -20.61 6.58
C TYR A 88 -16.67 -19.66 7.29
N LEU A 89 -16.22 -18.63 6.58
CA LEU A 89 -15.63 -17.47 7.24
C LEU A 89 -16.74 -16.68 7.95
N ARG A 90 -16.58 -16.39 9.25
CA ARG A 90 -17.45 -15.46 9.98
C ARG A 90 -17.45 -14.09 9.30
N MET A 91 -18.56 -13.36 9.40
CA MET A 91 -18.73 -12.06 8.71
C MET A 91 -17.63 -11.04 9.04
N GLU A 92 -17.16 -10.99 10.29
CA GLU A 92 -16.06 -10.13 10.71
C GLU A 92 -14.76 -10.43 9.94
N LYS A 93 -14.43 -11.72 9.81
CA LYS A 93 -13.25 -12.18 9.05
C LYS A 93 -13.40 -11.84 7.56
N ARG A 94 -14.59 -11.99 6.98
CA ARG A 94 -14.87 -11.58 5.58
C ARG A 94 -14.69 -10.07 5.37
N ARG A 95 -15.15 -9.25 6.32
CA ARG A 95 -14.98 -7.78 6.27
C ARG A 95 -13.51 -7.39 6.32
N PHE A 96 -12.75 -7.99 7.24
CA PHE A 96 -11.31 -7.76 7.38
C PHE A 96 -10.54 -8.14 6.11
N LEU A 97 -10.79 -9.34 5.55
CA LEU A 97 -10.16 -9.78 4.31
C LEU A 97 -10.49 -8.89 3.11
N ALA A 98 -11.75 -8.45 2.99
CA ALA A 98 -12.15 -7.52 1.94
C ALA A 98 -11.50 -6.14 2.10
N GLU A 99 -11.21 -5.72 3.33
CA GLU A 99 -10.47 -4.50 3.65
C GLU A 99 -8.98 -4.63 3.28
N ILE A 100 -8.37 -5.79 3.55
CA ILE A 100 -6.99 -6.10 3.08
C ILE A 100 -6.92 -5.99 1.57
N HIS A 101 -7.83 -6.66 0.86
CA HIS A 101 -7.88 -6.58 -0.60
C HIS A 101 -8.01 -5.13 -1.07
N GLU A 102 -8.94 -4.35 -0.51
CA GLU A 102 -9.11 -2.94 -0.86
C GLU A 102 -7.84 -2.11 -0.68
N LEU A 103 -7.15 -2.30 0.45
CA LEU A 103 -5.93 -1.58 0.75
C LEU A 103 -4.83 -1.94 -0.26
N LEU A 104 -4.56 -3.23 -0.43
CA LEU A 104 -3.51 -3.71 -1.32
C LEU A 104 -3.84 -3.41 -2.79
N TYR A 105 -5.10 -3.48 -3.21
CA TYR A 105 -5.52 -3.12 -4.57
C TYR A 105 -5.17 -1.67 -4.93
N SER A 106 -5.12 -0.78 -3.95
CA SER A 106 -4.78 0.63 -4.15
C SER A 106 -3.30 0.87 -4.48
N PHE A 107 -2.43 -0.12 -4.24
CA PHE A 107 -1.03 -0.09 -4.68
C PHE A 107 -0.93 -0.54 -6.16
N LYS A 108 -0.87 0.43 -7.07
CA LYS A 108 -0.84 0.18 -8.52
C LYS A 108 0.54 -0.24 -9.02
N ASN A 109 1.58 0.50 -8.64
CA ASN A 109 2.96 0.30 -9.15
C ASN A 109 3.78 -0.67 -8.28
N PHE A 110 3.12 -1.45 -7.44
CA PHE A 110 3.78 -2.41 -6.56
C PHE A 110 3.32 -3.83 -6.86
N LYS A 111 4.26 -4.76 -6.80
CA LYS A 111 3.93 -6.19 -6.70
C LYS A 111 3.38 -6.47 -5.30
N LYS A 112 2.26 -7.17 -5.22
CA LYS A 112 1.52 -7.41 -3.97
C LYS A 112 1.67 -8.85 -3.54
N ARG A 113 1.88 -9.05 -2.24
CA ARG A 113 1.82 -10.37 -1.61
C ARG A 113 1.00 -10.24 -0.34
N LEU A 114 -0.02 -11.08 -0.20
CA LEU A 114 -0.75 -11.13 1.05
C LEU A 114 0.16 -11.51 2.20
N GLY A 115 -0.11 -10.95 3.38
CA GLY A 115 0.61 -11.24 4.59
C GLY A 115 0.24 -12.64 5.08
N ARG A 116 0.79 -13.67 4.41
CA ARG A 116 0.51 -15.06 4.75
C ARG A 116 1.53 -15.67 5.70
N SER A 117 1.07 -16.50 6.64
CA SER A 117 1.86 -17.29 7.57
C SER A 117 1.43 -18.73 7.34
N GLN A 118 2.34 -19.54 6.80
CA GLN A 118 2.16 -20.98 6.85
C GLN A 118 2.48 -21.43 8.27
N ILE A 119 1.57 -22.16 8.90
CA ILE A 119 1.91 -22.97 10.08
C ILE A 119 2.55 -24.26 9.54
N GLN A 120 3.85 -24.43 9.75
CA GLN A 120 4.53 -25.72 9.62
C GLN A 120 4.81 -26.28 11.02
N ASN A 121 4.66 -27.60 11.18
CA ASN A 121 5.11 -28.42 12.30
C ASN A 121 4.22 -28.55 13.56
N GLY A 122 2.94 -28.87 13.36
CA GLY A 122 2.36 -30.04 14.08
C GLY A 122 2.01 -29.97 15.58
N LYS A 123 1.90 -28.80 16.24
CA LYS A 123 1.32 -28.71 17.63
C LYS A 123 0.60 -27.36 17.86
N TYR A 124 -0.63 -27.20 18.38
CA TYR A 124 -1.91 -27.95 18.41
C TYR A 124 -3.07 -26.90 18.59
N ILE A 125 -4.08 -26.91 17.70
CA ILE A 125 -5.58 -26.85 17.86
C ILE A 125 -6.22 -25.90 18.92
N LYS A 126 -7.20 -25.01 18.63
CA LYS A 126 -8.62 -25.24 18.20
C LYS A 126 -9.16 -24.09 17.33
N ASP A 127 -9.89 -24.48 16.28
CA ASP A 127 -10.56 -23.70 15.22
C ASP A 127 -9.67 -23.03 14.15
N GLY A 128 -9.35 -23.83 13.13
CA GLY A 128 -9.58 -23.44 11.74
C GLY A 128 -8.86 -22.18 11.22
N THR A 129 -7.55 -22.12 11.48
CA THR A 129 -6.49 -21.46 10.69
C THR A 129 -6.66 -20.02 10.16
N GLU A 130 -5.57 -19.28 10.39
CA GLU A 130 -4.96 -18.28 9.51
C GLU A 130 -5.52 -16.85 9.57
N PHE A 131 -4.93 -16.05 10.47
CA PHE A 131 -4.23 -14.77 10.23
C PHE A 131 -4.35 -13.81 11.42
N ILE A 132 -3.34 -13.75 12.29
CA ILE A 132 -3.08 -12.52 13.07
C ILE A 132 -1.57 -12.28 13.07
N LYS A 133 -1.06 -11.83 11.93
CA LYS A 133 -0.10 -10.74 11.97
C LYS A 133 -0.91 -9.46 11.77
N LEU A 134 -0.63 -8.40 12.50
CA LEU A 134 -1.35 -7.13 12.46
C LEU A 134 -1.18 -6.42 11.11
N PHE A 135 -0.19 -6.80 10.31
CA PHE A 135 -0.03 -6.30 8.95
C PHE A 135 -0.97 -6.95 7.93
N TYR A 136 -1.36 -6.15 6.94
CA TYR A 136 -2.34 -6.48 5.91
C TYR A 136 -1.69 -7.20 4.73
N GLY A 137 -0.43 -6.88 4.43
CA GLY A 137 0.36 -7.61 3.46
C GLY A 137 1.73 -7.03 3.23
N LYS A 138 2.37 -7.50 2.16
CA LYS A 138 3.65 -7.03 1.67
C LYS A 138 3.46 -6.40 0.30
N VAL A 139 4.15 -5.31 0.05
CA VAL A 139 4.25 -4.68 -1.27
C VAL A 139 5.71 -4.54 -1.65
N ILE A 140 6.04 -4.79 -2.91
CA ILE A 140 7.40 -4.72 -3.43
C ILE A 140 7.40 -3.63 -4.50
N GLY A 141 8.19 -2.57 -4.26
CA GLY A 141 8.35 -1.46 -5.19
C GLY A 141 9.22 -1.83 -6.39
N ASN A 142 9.36 -0.91 -7.35
CA ASN A 142 10.18 -1.15 -8.56
C ASN A 142 11.69 -1.27 -8.26
N ASN A 143 12.13 -0.78 -7.10
CA ASN A 143 13.48 -0.94 -6.59
C ASN A 143 13.70 -2.27 -5.83
N ASP A 144 12.82 -3.25 -6.00
CA ASP A 144 12.79 -4.54 -5.30
C ASP A 144 12.74 -4.48 -3.76
N LYS A 145 12.50 -3.30 -3.18
CA LYS A 145 12.33 -3.18 -1.72
C LYS A 145 10.98 -3.72 -1.29
N GLU A 146 11.01 -4.66 -0.35
CA GLU A 146 9.83 -5.21 0.29
C GLU A 146 9.40 -4.35 1.48
N TYR A 147 8.13 -3.95 1.50
CA TYR A 147 7.49 -3.20 2.57
C TYR A 147 6.34 -3.98 3.20
N PHE A 148 6.27 -3.97 4.52
CA PHE A 148 5.12 -4.51 5.25
C PHE A 148 4.08 -3.42 5.48
N VAL A 149 2.85 -3.69 5.06
CA VAL A 149 1.75 -2.72 5.08
C VAL A 149 0.88 -2.94 6.30
N TYR A 150 0.81 -1.94 7.16
CA TYR A 150 -0.06 -1.86 8.31
C TYR A 150 -1.16 -0.81 8.12
N LYS A 151 -2.25 -0.99 8.86
CA LYS A 151 -3.33 -0.01 8.93
C LYS A 151 -3.79 0.16 10.37
N ILE A 152 -3.80 1.40 10.83
CA ILE A 152 -4.35 1.85 12.10
C ILE A 152 -5.71 2.48 11.85
N LYS A 153 -6.76 1.85 12.38
CA LYS A 153 -8.14 2.30 12.19
C LYS A 153 -8.44 3.51 13.06
N ARG A 154 -9.47 4.28 12.71
CA ARG A 154 -9.87 5.48 13.46
C ARG A 154 -10.14 5.17 14.94
N ASN A 155 -10.75 4.02 15.21
CA ASN A 155 -11.14 3.60 16.57
C ASN A 155 -10.08 2.71 17.23
N SER A 156 -8.88 2.55 16.65
CA SER A 156 -7.78 1.82 17.27
C SER A 156 -7.35 2.54 18.55
N ASN A 157 -7.21 1.80 19.65
CA ASN A 157 -6.70 2.35 20.90
C ASN A 157 -5.17 2.42 20.89
N ASN A 158 -4.61 3.18 21.83
CA ASN A 158 -3.16 3.31 22.01
C ASN A 158 -2.46 1.95 22.21
N PHE A 159 -3.12 1.01 22.87
CA PHE A 159 -2.60 -0.36 23.05
C PHE A 159 -2.40 -1.09 21.70
N TYR A 160 -3.33 -0.95 20.76
CA TYR A 160 -3.22 -1.53 19.42
C TYR A 160 -2.00 -0.96 18.67
N ILE A 161 -1.77 0.35 18.79
CA ILE A 161 -0.62 1.01 18.17
C ILE A 161 0.70 0.47 18.75
N LYS A 162 0.78 0.32 20.08
CA LYS A 162 1.92 -0.35 20.75
C LYS A 162 2.12 -1.78 20.24
N LYS A 163 1.03 -2.53 20.09
CA LYS A 163 1.06 -3.91 19.60
C LYS A 163 1.61 -3.99 18.17
N VAL A 164 1.27 -3.02 17.30
CA VAL A 164 1.83 -2.93 15.95
C VAL A 164 3.34 -2.69 15.98
N ILE A 165 3.83 -1.75 16.81
CA ILE A 165 5.27 -1.49 16.96
C ILE A 165 6.01 -2.72 17.50
N ASN A 166 5.43 -3.38 18.52
CA ASN A 166 6.02 -4.59 19.08
C ASN A 166 6.08 -5.72 18.04
N GLU A 167 5.03 -5.93 17.25
CA GLU A 167 5.06 -6.93 16.17
C GLU A 167 6.13 -6.61 15.12
N ILE A 168 6.31 -5.34 14.77
CA ILE A 168 7.38 -4.90 13.86
C ILE A 168 8.75 -5.29 14.42
N ASN A 169 8.97 -5.07 15.72
CA ASN A 169 10.21 -5.44 16.38
C ASN A 169 10.39 -6.97 16.48
N ASP A 170 9.36 -7.69 16.91
CA ASP A 170 9.38 -9.14 17.11
C ASP A 170 9.66 -9.89 15.80
N LEU A 171 9.17 -9.34 14.68
CA LEU A 171 9.37 -9.89 13.35
C LEU A 171 10.59 -9.32 12.63
N MET A 172 11.37 -8.46 13.28
CA MET A 172 12.56 -7.80 12.72
C MET A 172 12.27 -7.12 11.36
N ILE A 173 11.11 -6.47 11.26
CA ILE A 173 10.69 -5.86 9.99
C ILE A 173 11.47 -4.56 9.76
N GLU A 174 12.19 -4.52 8.64
CA GLU A 174 13.05 -3.38 8.31
C GLU A 174 12.33 -2.24 7.58
N ASN A 175 11.35 -2.56 6.73
CA ASN A 175 10.63 -1.55 5.94
C ASN A 175 9.12 -1.67 6.16
N VAL A 176 8.49 -0.58 6.60
CA VAL A 176 7.06 -0.54 6.90
C VAL A 176 6.35 0.62 6.22
N ILE A 177 5.10 0.38 5.84
CA ILE A 177 4.14 1.40 5.42
C ILE A 177 2.97 1.32 6.39
N ILE A 178 2.68 2.41 7.09
CA ILE A 178 1.60 2.45 8.08
C ILE A 178 0.60 3.53 7.66
N PHE A 179 -0.63 3.08 7.36
CA PHE A 179 -1.74 3.98 7.10
C PHE A 179 -2.51 4.30 8.38
N PHE A 180 -2.84 5.57 8.58
CA PHE A 180 -3.64 6.06 9.69
C PHE A 180 -4.97 6.64 9.16
N GLU A 181 -6.10 6.20 9.71
CA GLU A 181 -7.42 6.75 9.35
C GLU A 181 -7.75 8.09 10.06
N ASN A 182 -6.94 8.51 11.03
CA ASN A 182 -7.02 9.80 11.69
C ASN A 182 -5.62 10.33 12.06
N GLU A 183 -5.52 11.64 12.31
CA GLU A 183 -4.25 12.27 12.68
C GLU A 183 -3.84 12.00 14.13
N ASP A 184 -4.79 11.80 15.04
CA ASP A 184 -4.48 11.59 16.46
C ASP A 184 -3.65 10.32 16.66
N ASN A 185 -3.97 9.23 15.95
CA ASN A 185 -3.19 8.01 16.00
C ASN A 185 -1.80 8.19 15.38
N LEU A 186 -1.67 9.04 14.36
CA LEU A 186 -0.36 9.38 13.77
C LEU A 186 0.49 10.19 14.76
N ARG A 187 -0.11 11.19 15.42
CA ARG A 187 0.57 12.00 16.44
C ARG A 187 1.02 11.12 17.60
N TYR A 188 0.14 10.25 18.09
CA TYR A 188 0.47 9.28 19.13
C TYR A 188 1.60 8.33 18.70
N TYR A 189 1.54 7.80 17.48
CA TYR A 189 2.60 6.93 16.93
C TYR A 189 3.95 7.63 16.83
N LYS A 190 3.97 8.94 16.55
CA LYS A 190 5.19 9.75 16.50
C LYS A 190 5.72 10.13 17.88
N SER A 191 4.84 10.34 18.86
CA SER A 191 5.21 10.79 20.20
C SER A 191 5.57 9.66 21.16
N ILE A 192 5.27 8.41 20.80
CA ILE A 192 5.44 7.29 21.70
C ILE A 192 6.91 6.92 21.87
N ASP A 193 7.33 6.82 23.14
CA ASP A 193 8.68 6.39 23.51
C ASP A 193 8.76 4.85 23.52
N ILE A 194 8.75 4.26 22.32
CA ILE A 194 9.04 2.84 22.11
C ILE A 194 10.13 2.72 21.05
N GLN A 195 11.18 1.98 21.38
CA GLN A 195 12.28 1.73 20.44
C GLN A 195 11.80 0.96 19.22
N LYS A 196 12.07 1.50 18.03
CA LYS A 196 11.78 0.91 16.71
C LYS A 196 13.05 0.27 16.14
N LYS A 197 13.61 -0.69 16.88
CA LYS A 197 15.02 -1.15 16.73
C LYS A 197 15.40 -1.60 15.32
N PHE A 198 14.49 -2.28 14.63
CA PHE A 198 14.78 -2.90 13.33
C PHE A 198 14.31 -2.06 12.15
N ILE A 199 13.50 -1.02 12.39
CA ILE A 199 12.90 -0.23 11.31
C ILE A 199 13.99 0.65 10.68
N LYS A 200 14.42 0.29 9.48
CA LYS A 200 15.29 1.11 8.63
C LYS A 200 14.47 2.11 7.82
N LYS A 201 13.28 1.71 7.38
CA LYS A 201 12.40 2.53 6.53
C LYS A 201 10.97 2.54 7.03
N GLU A 202 10.43 3.75 7.22
CA GLU A 202 9.12 3.98 7.79
C GLU A 202 8.34 5.02 6.97
N ILE A 203 7.30 4.57 6.28
CA ILE A 203 6.34 5.43 5.56
C ILE A 203 5.09 5.58 6.40
N LEU A 204 4.83 6.78 6.92
CA LEU A 204 3.62 7.10 7.68
C LEU A 204 2.69 7.96 6.83
N MET A 205 1.47 7.50 6.60
CA MET A 205 0.52 8.22 5.74
C MET A 205 -0.89 8.20 6.28
N SER A 206 -1.66 9.23 5.96
CA SER A 206 -3.12 9.17 6.13
C SER A 206 -3.73 8.23 5.08
N LEU A 207 -4.83 7.55 5.38
CA LEU A 207 -5.51 6.71 4.38
C LEU A 207 -6.36 7.59 3.45
N LYS A 208 -5.73 8.17 2.42
CA LYS A 208 -6.36 9.00 1.38
C LYS A 208 -5.86 8.62 0.00
N GLU A 209 -6.61 8.97 -1.05
CA GLU A 209 -6.23 8.66 -2.44
C GLU A 209 -4.88 9.26 -2.82
N ASP A 210 -4.63 10.51 -2.40
CA ASP A 210 -3.36 11.19 -2.60
C ASP A 210 -2.18 10.41 -2.00
N SER A 211 -2.37 9.75 -0.86
CA SER A 211 -1.29 8.97 -0.25
C SER A 211 -0.78 7.84 -1.16
N PHE A 212 -1.63 7.24 -1.99
CA PHE A 212 -1.19 6.23 -2.96
C PHE A 212 -0.46 6.83 -4.17
N LYS A 213 -0.74 8.08 -4.53
CA LYS A 213 0.02 8.79 -5.57
C LYS A 213 1.46 9.04 -5.11
N VAL A 214 1.67 9.46 -3.87
CA VAL A 214 3.02 9.58 -3.28
C VAL A 214 3.75 8.24 -3.38
N LEU A 215 3.11 7.15 -2.96
CA LEU A 215 3.76 5.83 -2.91
C LEU A 215 4.22 5.39 -4.30
N ASN A 216 3.46 5.71 -5.35
CA ASN A 216 3.91 5.45 -6.72
C ASN A 216 5.15 6.31 -7.07
N LEU A 217 5.16 7.60 -6.74
CA LEU A 217 6.32 8.47 -6.99
C LEU A 217 7.59 8.00 -6.25
N ILE A 218 7.42 7.48 -5.02
CA ILE A 218 8.52 6.88 -4.24
C ILE A 218 9.00 5.56 -4.87
N SER A 219 8.07 4.72 -5.36
CA SER A 219 8.40 3.46 -6.04
C SER A 219 9.18 3.70 -7.33
N ASP A 220 8.83 4.76 -8.06
CA ASP A 220 9.35 5.06 -9.39
C ASP A 220 10.62 5.94 -9.35
N ASP A 221 11.15 6.25 -8.16
CA ASP A 221 12.32 7.11 -7.95
C ASP A 221 12.18 8.51 -8.59
N MET A 222 10.94 9.01 -8.68
CA MET A 222 10.58 10.17 -9.50
C MET A 222 10.97 11.53 -8.90
N LEU A 223 11.54 11.60 -7.69
CA LEU A 223 12.02 12.85 -7.08
C LEU A 223 13.55 12.95 -7.08
N ASN A 224 14.21 12.74 -8.21
CA ASN A 224 15.58 13.20 -8.39
C ASN A 224 15.60 14.67 -8.88
N ASN A 225 16.71 15.39 -8.67
CA ASN A 225 16.75 16.84 -8.95
C ASN A 225 16.41 17.17 -10.42
N GLU A 226 16.73 16.28 -11.35
CA GLU A 226 16.43 16.43 -12.79
C GLU A 226 14.92 16.40 -13.06
N ASN A 227 14.20 15.42 -12.51
CA ASN A 227 12.75 15.31 -12.65
C ASN A 227 12.04 16.54 -12.04
N ILE A 228 12.50 17.02 -10.88
CA ILE A 228 11.93 18.23 -10.26
C ILE A 228 12.24 19.49 -11.08
N PHE A 229 13.44 19.60 -11.64
CA PHE A 229 13.79 20.69 -12.54
C PHE A 229 12.81 20.76 -13.71
N ASP A 230 12.59 19.63 -14.39
CA ASP A 230 11.67 19.56 -15.52
C ASP A 230 10.24 19.95 -15.19
N LEU A 231 9.79 19.65 -13.96
CA LEU A 231 8.46 20.02 -13.47
C LEU A 231 8.34 21.52 -13.15
N LEU A 232 9.36 22.12 -12.52
CA LEU A 232 9.26 23.47 -11.97
C LEU A 232 9.78 24.58 -12.91
N LYS A 233 10.51 24.23 -13.98
CA LYS A 233 11.19 25.19 -14.89
C LYS A 233 10.28 26.26 -15.49
N SER A 234 8.97 26.02 -15.57
CA SER A 234 8.00 26.94 -16.15
C SER A 234 7.60 28.12 -15.25
N ASN A 235 7.90 28.07 -13.95
CA ASN A 235 7.31 29.02 -12.98
C ASN A 235 8.30 29.72 -12.05
N ILE A 236 9.59 29.34 -12.04
CA ILE A 236 10.57 29.83 -11.06
C ILE A 236 11.95 29.99 -11.74
N ASN A 237 12.79 30.88 -11.22
CA ASN A 237 14.20 30.96 -11.63
C ASN A 237 14.96 29.77 -11.06
N ILE A 238 15.18 28.76 -11.90
CA ILE A 238 15.84 27.51 -11.54
C ILE A 238 17.09 27.33 -12.39
N LYS A 239 18.20 26.95 -11.76
CA LYS A 239 19.44 26.58 -12.43
C LYS A 239 19.90 25.22 -11.96
N PHE A 240 20.43 24.41 -12.86
CA PHE A 240 21.09 23.17 -12.53
C PHE A 240 22.60 23.36 -12.68
N ILE A 241 23.36 23.18 -11.60
CA ILE A 241 24.82 23.40 -11.59
C ILE A 241 25.46 22.22 -10.84
N ASN A 242 26.38 21.51 -11.49
CA ASN A 242 27.15 20.42 -10.89
C ASN A 242 26.30 19.39 -10.12
N ASN A 243 25.15 19.00 -10.69
CA ASN A 243 24.17 18.07 -10.11
C ASN A 243 23.27 18.62 -8.99
N TYR A 244 23.34 19.92 -8.70
CA TYR A 244 22.48 20.57 -7.71
C TYR A 244 21.42 21.45 -8.36
N LEU A 245 20.21 21.39 -7.79
CA LEU A 245 19.10 22.26 -8.14
C LEU A 245 19.24 23.57 -7.35
N TYR A 246 19.31 24.70 -8.04
CA TYR A 246 19.29 26.03 -7.43
C TYR A 246 17.96 26.71 -7.73
N ILE A 247 17.17 26.99 -6.69
CA ILE A 247 15.93 27.75 -6.80
C ILE A 247 16.18 29.13 -6.20
N ASN A 248 16.05 30.19 -7.00
CA ASN A 248 16.37 31.56 -6.60
C ASN A 248 17.79 31.69 -5.99
N ASN A 249 18.79 31.05 -6.63
CA ASN A 249 20.19 30.97 -6.18
C ASN A 249 20.43 30.22 -4.85
N ILE A 250 19.43 29.49 -4.34
CA ILE A 250 19.59 28.69 -3.12
C ILE A 250 19.64 27.21 -3.48
N ILE A 251 20.65 26.52 -2.95
CA ILE A 251 20.79 25.08 -3.14
C ILE A 251 19.57 24.36 -2.58
N THR A 252 19.01 23.49 -3.40
CA THR A 252 17.82 22.72 -3.11
C THR A 252 18.14 21.25 -3.23
N PHE A 253 17.91 20.53 -2.14
CA PHE A 253 18.00 19.08 -2.10
C PHE A 253 16.59 18.54 -2.16
N ASN A 254 16.29 17.68 -3.12
CA ASN A 254 15.07 16.92 -3.05
C ASN A 254 15.33 15.57 -2.41
N PHE A 255 14.64 15.36 -1.30
CA PHE A 255 14.72 14.09 -0.60
C PHE A 255 13.58 13.22 -1.09
N LEU A 256 13.93 12.19 -1.86
CA LEU A 256 13.20 10.96 -1.85
C LEU A 256 13.28 10.33 -0.48
N GLU A 257 12.35 9.42 -0.24
CA GLU A 257 12.42 8.59 0.94
C GLU A 257 13.68 7.70 0.97
N ASN A 258 14.35 7.49 -0.16
CA ASN A 258 15.63 6.77 -0.25
C ASN A 258 16.85 7.67 0.00
N ASP A 259 16.71 9.00 -0.08
CA ASP A 259 17.83 9.94 0.03
C ASP A 259 18.24 10.20 1.48
N PHE A 260 17.40 9.82 2.45
CA PHE A 260 17.74 9.83 3.87
C PHE A 260 18.89 8.88 4.25
N VAL A 261 19.29 7.96 3.37
CA VAL A 261 20.41 7.04 3.63
C VAL A 261 21.76 7.67 3.27
N LYS A 262 21.78 8.79 2.52
CA LYS A 262 23.00 9.52 2.20
C LYS A 262 23.22 10.67 3.19
N GLU A 263 23.32 10.31 4.47
CA GLU A 263 23.57 11.23 5.59
C GLU A 263 24.89 12.01 5.44
N GLU A 264 25.93 11.41 4.85
CA GLU A 264 27.28 12.01 4.83
C GLU A 264 27.40 13.22 3.90
N LEU A 265 26.80 13.19 2.71
CA LEU A 265 26.93 14.27 1.72
C LEU A 265 26.17 15.53 2.15
N VAL A 266 24.96 15.39 2.68
CA VAL A 266 24.14 16.55 3.06
C VAL A 266 24.61 17.14 4.38
N ASN A 267 25.00 16.30 5.35
CA ASN A 267 25.64 16.80 6.56
C ASN A 267 26.96 17.52 6.23
N TYR A 268 27.75 17.00 5.28
CA TYR A 268 28.91 17.70 4.75
C TYR A 268 28.55 19.08 4.17
N PHE A 269 27.52 19.19 3.31
CA PHE A 269 27.09 20.51 2.80
C PHE A 269 26.57 21.47 3.86
N ILE A 270 25.92 20.98 4.92
CA ILE A 270 25.39 21.81 6.00
C ILE A 270 26.48 22.24 6.99
N GLN A 271 27.48 21.40 7.22
CA GLN A 271 28.51 21.61 8.24
C GLN A 271 29.80 22.24 7.68
N GLU A 272 30.26 21.81 6.50
CA GLU A 272 31.55 22.21 5.91
C GLU A 272 31.42 23.34 4.89
N GLN A 273 30.26 23.49 4.24
CA GLN A 273 29.95 24.68 3.47
C GLN A 273 29.08 25.59 4.31
N THR A 274 29.57 26.81 4.56
CA THR A 274 28.85 27.93 5.18
C THR A 274 27.63 28.33 4.34
N ILE A 275 26.60 27.49 4.30
CA ILE A 275 25.36 27.75 3.58
C ILE A 275 24.36 28.27 4.62
N ASP A 276 24.20 29.59 4.69
CA ASP A 276 23.29 30.26 5.62
C ASP A 276 21.82 29.79 5.49
N SER A 277 21.44 29.20 4.35
CA SER A 277 20.18 28.50 4.18
C SER A 277 20.20 27.48 3.03
N CYS A 278 19.81 26.24 3.31
CA CYS A 278 19.47 25.24 2.29
C CYS A 278 17.96 24.97 2.30
N TYR A 279 17.40 24.63 1.14
CA TYR A 279 16.01 24.19 1.03
C TYR A 279 15.95 22.68 0.82
N ILE A 280 15.13 22.01 1.62
CA ILE A 280 14.81 20.61 1.40
C ILE A 280 13.40 20.52 0.82
N LEU A 281 13.33 20.02 -0.40
CA LEU A 281 12.09 19.59 -1.04
C LEU A 281 11.78 18.16 -0.59
N CYS A 282 10.60 17.98 0.00
CA CYS A 282 10.09 16.66 0.36
C CYS A 282 8.57 16.62 0.18
N PHE A 283 7.95 15.46 0.28
CA PHE A 283 6.49 15.40 0.36
C PHE A 283 6.00 15.83 1.75
N GLU A 284 4.79 16.40 1.85
CA GLU A 284 4.20 16.84 3.12
C GLU A 284 4.25 15.75 4.21
N HIS A 285 3.98 14.50 3.86
CA HIS A 285 3.98 13.38 4.83
C HIS A 285 5.37 13.08 5.44
N GLN A 286 6.47 13.53 4.82
CA GLN A 286 7.85 13.35 5.29
C GLN A 286 8.39 14.56 6.02
N ARG A 287 7.66 15.68 6.02
CA ARG A 287 8.11 16.97 6.53
C ARG A 287 8.68 16.89 7.95
N ASP A 288 7.99 16.21 8.86
CA ASP A 288 8.43 16.09 10.26
C ASP A 288 9.72 15.26 10.37
N LYS A 289 9.84 14.20 9.57
CA LYS A 289 11.04 13.35 9.55
C LYS A 289 12.24 14.15 9.07
N VAL A 290 12.10 14.87 7.95
CA VAL A 290 13.12 15.80 7.43
C VAL A 290 13.49 16.84 8.47
N LYS A 291 12.50 17.44 9.14
CA LYS A 291 12.74 18.50 10.13
C LYS A 291 13.52 18.05 11.33
N ASN A 292 13.24 16.84 11.80
CA ASN A 292 13.94 16.28 12.95
C ASN A 292 15.40 15.96 12.63
N GLU A 293 15.67 15.49 11.41
CA GLU A 293 17.01 15.17 10.93
C GLU A 293 17.81 16.44 10.58
N PHE A 294 17.21 17.33 9.79
CA PHE A 294 17.84 18.53 9.24
C PHE A 294 17.32 19.80 9.92
N LYS A 295 17.62 19.97 11.21
CA LYS A 295 17.08 21.05 12.06
C LYS A 295 17.35 22.47 11.54
N ASN A 296 18.43 22.65 10.78
CA ASN A 296 18.88 23.95 10.27
C ASN A 296 18.42 24.22 8.82
N ALA A 297 17.77 23.25 8.16
CA ALA A 297 17.29 23.41 6.79
C ALA A 297 15.89 24.05 6.73
N LYS A 298 15.64 24.87 5.70
CA LYS A 298 14.28 25.32 5.38
C LYS A 298 13.57 24.23 4.61
N ILE A 299 12.40 23.81 5.09
CA ILE A 299 11.66 22.70 4.47
C ILE A 299 10.54 23.25 3.63
N VAL A 300 10.52 22.85 2.37
CA VAL A 300 9.43 23.09 1.44
C VAL A 300 8.81 21.75 1.11
N SER A 301 7.53 21.62 1.41
CA SER A 301 6.76 20.43 1.12
C SER A 301 6.03 20.57 -0.21
N LEU A 302 6.09 19.51 -1.02
CA LEU A 302 5.32 19.39 -2.25
C LEU A 302 3.99 18.72 -1.94
N ASP A 303 2.90 19.38 -2.36
CA ASP A 303 1.61 18.70 -2.55
C ASP A 303 1.68 17.92 -3.86
N ILE A 304 1.16 16.70 -3.84
CA ILE A 304 1.06 15.85 -5.03
C ILE A 304 0.28 16.54 -6.14
N ASN A 305 -0.72 17.35 -5.78
CA ASN A 305 -1.55 18.03 -6.77
C ASN A 305 -0.78 19.09 -7.57
N SER A 306 0.40 19.54 -7.12
CA SER A 306 1.24 20.42 -7.93
C SER A 306 2.06 19.67 -8.98
N ILE A 307 2.23 18.35 -8.85
CA ILE A 307 3.05 17.53 -9.75
C ILE A 307 2.26 17.06 -10.98
N TYR A 308 0.94 16.93 -10.88
CA TYR A 308 0.07 16.43 -11.96
C TYR A 308 -0.66 17.54 -12.76
N LYS A 309 -0.19 18.79 -12.68
CA LYS A 309 -0.74 19.93 -13.42
C LYS A 309 0.07 20.22 -14.68
#